data_AF-V5HZS6-F1
#
_entry.id   AF-V5HZS6-F1
#
_cell.length_a   1.000
_cell.length_b   1.000
_cell.length_c   1.000
_cell.angle_alpha   90.00
_cell.angle_beta   90.00
_cell.angle_gamma   90.00
#
_symmetry.space_group_name_H-M   'P 1'
#
loop_
_entity.id
_entity.type
_entity.pdbx_description
1 polymer ?
#
loop_
_entity_poly.entity_id
_entity_poly.type
_entity_poly.pdbx_seq_one_letter_code
_entity_poly.pdbx_strand_id
1 'polypeptide(L)'
;MEEDDPPGKETAPRSWKVLVTREGGLQHTDSEHVYLIDHAWTCRPQQARQQLRDIPRLLHRMAQLMDLDETLDPDALVDAVFASMWRYNQTYSVCGPFTTTEDSVPVWYIMDEFGSRIQHCSESPSFRCVPFYYMAQRESYSVLYPVKDVACGEEATRNFAEGPPCDPLTRAALLLPWEPCDLTHVDCNQAEPSEEFLRSGRKEESLPDTSV
;
A
#
# COMPACT_ATOMS: atom_id res chain seq x y z
N MET A 1 27.39 24.66 19.17
CA MET A 1 27.51 23.19 19.29
C MET A 1 26.54 22.69 18.26
N GLU A 2 27.05 22.51 17.04
CA GLU A 2 26.28 22.01 15.91
C GLU A 2 25.94 20.56 16.24
N GLU A 3 24.67 20.26 16.47
CA GLU A 3 24.19 18.89 16.47
C GLU A 3 24.05 18.49 15.01
N ASP A 4 25.06 17.75 14.52
CA ASP A 4 24.98 17.04 13.25
C ASP A 4 23.75 16.14 13.27
N ASP A 5 22.77 16.47 12.43
CA ASP A 5 21.64 15.60 12.09
C ASP A 5 22.21 14.28 11.55
N PRO A 6 21.79 13.11 12.05
CA PRO A 6 22.34 11.85 11.57
C PRO A 6 22.03 11.71 10.08
N PRO A 7 23.00 11.27 9.25
CA PRO A 7 22.79 11.08 7.83
C PRO A 7 21.60 10.13 7.64
N GLY A 8 20.60 10.60 6.88
CA GLY A 8 19.42 9.83 6.53
C GLY A 8 19.85 8.43 6.12
N LYS A 9 19.42 7.43 6.90
CA LYS A 9 19.74 6.02 6.67
C LYS A 9 19.46 5.71 5.20
N GLU A 10 20.52 5.51 4.42
CA GLU A 10 20.41 4.86 3.11
C GLU A 10 19.53 3.64 3.32
N THR A 11 18.39 3.62 2.62
CA THR A 11 17.54 2.43 2.63
C THR A 11 18.43 1.29 2.16
N ALA A 12 18.65 0.30 3.03
CA ALA A 12 19.52 -0.83 2.74
C ALA A 12 19.26 -1.32 1.30
N PRO A 13 20.32 -1.62 0.52
CA PRO A 13 20.19 -2.01 -0.88
C PRO A 13 19.18 -3.17 -0.98
N ARG A 14 18.21 -3.00 -1.88
CA ARG A 14 17.10 -3.95 -2.07
C ARG A 14 17.69 -5.32 -2.42
N SER A 15 17.35 -6.32 -1.62
CA SER A 15 17.87 -7.68 -1.70
C SER A 15 17.51 -8.37 -3.02
N TRP A 16 16.33 -8.08 -3.58
CA TRP A 16 15.80 -8.72 -4.79
C TRP A 16 14.93 -7.78 -5.62
N LYS A 17 14.83 -8.08 -6.93
CA LYS A 17 13.99 -7.39 -7.91
C LYS A 17 13.27 -8.38 -8.80
N VAL A 18 12.11 -7.99 -9.33
CA VAL A 18 11.31 -8.79 -10.26
C VAL A 18 11.64 -8.36 -11.69
N LEU A 19 11.96 -9.31 -12.55
CA LEU A 19 12.32 -9.05 -13.96
C LEU A 19 11.38 -9.78 -14.91
N VAL A 20 11.14 -9.19 -16.08
CA VAL A 20 10.46 -9.86 -17.19
C VAL A 20 11.44 -10.84 -17.87
N THR A 21 11.08 -12.11 -17.96
CA THR A 21 11.96 -13.15 -18.56
C THR A 21 11.51 -13.65 -19.93
N ARG A 22 10.35 -13.20 -20.41
CA ARG A 22 9.83 -13.57 -21.72
C ARG A 22 10.66 -12.91 -22.82
N GLU A 23 11.28 -13.70 -23.69
CA GLU A 23 12.21 -13.21 -24.73
C GLU A 23 11.60 -12.12 -25.64
N GLY A 24 10.31 -12.22 -25.98
CA GLY A 24 9.61 -11.23 -26.79
C GLY A 24 9.09 -10.00 -26.04
N GLY A 25 9.40 -9.89 -24.74
CA GLY A 25 8.81 -8.89 -23.85
C GLY A 25 7.32 -9.11 -23.62
N LEU A 26 6.69 -8.10 -23.02
CA LEU A 26 5.26 -8.02 -22.75
C LEU A 26 4.68 -6.82 -23.49
N GLN A 27 3.57 -7.02 -24.20
CA GLN A 27 2.79 -5.92 -24.76
C GLN A 27 1.64 -5.60 -23.81
N HIS A 28 1.48 -4.33 -23.42
CA HIS A 28 0.42 -3.97 -22.46
C HIS A 28 -1.00 -4.12 -23.02
N THR A 29 -1.13 -4.21 -24.34
CA THR A 29 -2.38 -4.45 -25.05
C THR A 29 -2.74 -5.93 -25.16
N ASP A 30 -1.84 -6.84 -24.80
CA ASP A 30 -2.09 -8.28 -24.81
C ASP A 30 -2.90 -8.70 -23.57
N SER A 31 -4.11 -9.19 -23.79
CA SER A 31 -5.03 -9.62 -22.73
C SER A 31 -4.56 -10.87 -21.97
N GLU A 32 -3.58 -11.61 -22.50
CA GLU A 32 -2.99 -12.77 -21.82
C GLU A 32 -2.05 -12.34 -20.68
N HIS A 33 -1.63 -11.08 -20.61
CA HIS A 33 -0.69 -10.57 -19.61
C HIS A 33 -1.38 -10.07 -18.34
N VAL A 34 -2.20 -10.93 -17.74
CA VAL A 34 -2.85 -10.70 -16.44
C VAL A 34 -2.38 -11.78 -15.47
N TYR A 35 -1.80 -11.35 -14.36
CA TYR A 35 -1.21 -12.23 -13.35
C TYR A 35 -1.92 -12.06 -12.01
N LEU A 36 -1.98 -13.12 -11.22
CA LEU A 36 -2.48 -13.09 -9.85
C LEU A 36 -1.30 -13.15 -8.89
N ILE A 37 -1.40 -12.36 -7.83
CA ILE A 37 -0.48 -12.33 -6.71
C ILE A 37 -1.27 -12.72 -5.46
N ASP A 38 -0.76 -13.70 -4.73
CA ASP A 38 -1.43 -14.19 -3.53
C ASP A 38 -1.27 -13.22 -2.38
N HIS A 39 -2.28 -13.18 -1.50
CA HIS A 39 -2.19 -12.49 -0.22
C HIS A 39 -1.65 -13.47 0.81
N ALA A 40 -0.34 -13.41 1.07
CA ALA A 40 0.34 -14.27 2.04
C ALA A 40 -0.22 -14.13 3.46
N TRP A 41 -0.71 -12.94 3.79
CA TRP A 41 -1.34 -12.67 5.07
C TRP A 41 -2.41 -11.60 4.94
N THR A 42 -3.62 -11.90 5.42
CA THR A 42 -4.74 -10.95 5.55
C THR A 42 -5.17 -10.88 7.00
N CYS A 43 -5.31 -9.68 7.56
CA CYS A 43 -5.68 -9.52 8.96
C CYS A 43 -6.42 -8.20 9.24
N ARG A 44 -7.02 -8.12 10.43
CA ARG A 44 -7.45 -6.85 11.01
C ARG A 44 -6.31 -6.27 11.86
N PRO A 45 -6.11 -4.94 11.88
CA PRO A 45 -5.01 -4.32 12.62
C PRO A 45 -4.94 -4.76 14.09
N GLN A 46 -6.09 -4.87 14.75
CA GLN A 46 -6.21 -5.25 16.17
C GLN A 46 -5.84 -6.71 16.44
N GLN A 47 -5.91 -7.57 15.43
CA GLN A 47 -5.65 -9.01 15.52
C GLN A 47 -4.23 -9.37 15.06
N ALA A 48 -3.60 -8.52 14.24
CA ALA A 48 -2.35 -8.81 13.55
C ALA A 48 -1.25 -9.30 14.50
N ARG A 49 -1.04 -8.59 15.62
CA ARG A 49 0.00 -8.93 16.59
C ARG A 49 -0.26 -10.25 17.32
N GLN A 50 -1.53 -10.54 17.61
CA GLN A 50 -1.92 -11.80 18.25
C GLN A 50 -1.74 -12.98 17.29
N GLN A 51 -2.10 -12.83 16.01
CA GLN A 51 -1.89 -13.86 14.99
C GLN A 51 -0.42 -14.22 14.80
N LEU A 52 0.49 -13.24 14.84
CA LEU A 52 1.93 -13.50 14.77
C LEU A 52 2.44 -14.34 15.96
N ARG A 53 1.89 -14.11 17.16
CA ARG A 53 2.24 -14.92 18.35
C ARG A 53 1.65 -16.33 18.29
N ASP A 54 0.40 -16.46 17.87
CA ASP A 54 -0.34 -17.72 17.90
C ASP A 54 0.01 -18.65 16.73
N ILE A 55 0.55 -18.10 15.64
CA ILE A 55 0.85 -18.83 14.40
C ILE A 55 2.35 -18.71 14.09
N PRO A 56 3.23 -19.55 14.69
CA PRO A 56 4.68 -19.47 14.49
C PRO A 56 5.12 -19.55 13.02
N ARG A 57 4.40 -20.33 12.20
CA ARG A 57 4.66 -20.44 10.76
C ARG A 57 4.45 -19.12 10.01
N LEU A 58 3.45 -18.34 10.42
CA LEU A 58 3.19 -17.02 9.85
C LEU A 58 4.30 -16.05 10.24
N LEU A 59 4.68 -16.02 11.53
CA LEU A 59 5.77 -15.18 12.02
C LEU A 59 7.07 -15.42 11.25
N HIS A 60 7.46 -16.69 11.11
CA HIS A 60 8.66 -17.10 10.37
C HIS A 60 8.59 -16.70 8.89
N ARG A 61 7.45 -16.94 8.22
CA ARG A 61 7.25 -16.51 6.83
C ARG A 61 7.37 -14.99 6.66
N MET A 62 6.76 -14.21 7.57
CA MET A 62 6.83 -12.74 7.53
C MET A 62 8.25 -12.24 7.82
N ALA A 63 8.98 -12.88 8.73
CA ALA A 63 10.38 -12.57 8.99
C ALA A 63 11.24 -12.76 7.72
N GLN A 64 11.09 -13.89 7.04
CA GLN A 64 11.80 -14.18 5.78
C GLN A 64 11.43 -13.20 4.66
N LEU A 65 10.14 -12.96 4.47
CA LEU A 65 9.64 -12.03 3.45
C LEU A 65 10.20 -10.62 3.64
N MET A 66 10.35 -10.19 4.90
CA MET A 66 10.85 -8.88 5.30
C MET A 66 12.38 -8.83 5.50
N ASP A 67 13.10 -9.90 5.18
CA ASP A 67 14.56 -10.03 5.35
C ASP A 67 15.02 -9.74 6.80
N LEU A 68 14.29 -10.25 7.80
CA LEU A 68 14.59 -10.09 9.23
C LEU A 68 15.39 -11.27 9.80
N ASP A 69 16.10 -11.03 10.90
CA ASP A 69 16.86 -12.07 11.61
C ASP A 69 15.93 -13.02 12.37
N GLU A 70 15.86 -14.26 11.89
CA GLU A 70 15.01 -15.32 12.42
C GLU A 70 15.56 -15.96 13.70
N THR A 71 16.78 -15.60 14.11
CA THR A 71 17.41 -16.08 15.35
C THR A 71 16.97 -15.29 16.58
N LEU A 72 16.25 -14.17 16.39
CA LEU A 72 15.64 -13.40 17.46
C LEU A 72 14.68 -14.25 18.28
N ASP A 73 14.51 -13.90 19.56
CA ASP A 73 13.46 -14.49 20.37
C ASP A 73 12.07 -14.16 19.77
N PRO A 74 11.05 -15.02 19.97
CA PRO A 74 9.76 -14.85 19.31
C PRO A 74 9.09 -13.51 19.53
N ASP A 75 9.18 -12.92 20.73
CA ASP A 75 8.54 -11.64 21.02
C ASP A 75 9.28 -10.48 20.36
N ALA A 76 10.62 -10.48 20.38
CA ALA A 76 11.42 -9.51 19.63
C ALA A 76 11.21 -9.64 18.11
N LEU A 77 11.05 -10.86 17.60
CA LEU A 77 10.76 -11.10 16.19
C LEU A 77 9.37 -10.56 15.79
N VAL A 78 8.36 -10.73 16.65
CA VAL A 78 7.03 -10.14 16.46
C VAL A 78 7.14 -8.62 16.38
N ASP A 79 7.92 -7.99 17.26
CA ASP A 79 8.15 -6.54 17.25
C ASP A 79 8.88 -6.07 15.99
N ALA A 80 9.90 -6.82 15.54
CA ALA A 80 10.62 -6.53 14.31
C ALA A 80 9.72 -6.64 13.07
N VAL A 81 8.90 -7.68 12.98
CA VAL A 81 7.91 -7.84 11.90
C VAL A 81 6.93 -6.67 11.93
N PHE A 82 6.37 -6.33 13.08
CA PHE A 82 5.39 -5.23 13.19
C PHE A 82 6.00 -3.87 12.81
N ALA A 83 7.26 -3.62 13.20
CA ALA A 83 8.00 -2.41 12.86
C ALA A 83 8.32 -2.30 11.37
N SER A 84 8.51 -3.43 10.67
CA SER A 84 8.75 -3.47 9.23
C SER A 84 7.46 -3.54 8.39
N MET A 85 6.36 -4.02 8.98
CA MET A 85 5.11 -4.36 8.30
C MET A 85 4.55 -3.21 7.46
N TRP A 86 4.70 -1.96 7.90
CA TRP A 86 4.16 -0.78 7.22
C TRP A 86 4.62 -0.66 5.77
N ARG A 87 5.82 -1.15 5.42
CA ARG A 87 6.39 -1.09 4.07
C ARG A 87 5.70 -2.02 3.08
N TYR A 88 5.07 -3.07 3.61
CA TYR A 88 4.50 -4.18 2.84
C TYR A 88 2.97 -4.18 2.87
N ASN A 89 2.40 -3.59 3.92
CA ASN A 89 0.96 -3.53 4.13
C ASN A 89 0.26 -2.73 3.05
N GLN A 90 -0.82 -3.31 2.56
CA GLN A 90 -1.84 -2.66 1.76
C GLN A 90 -3.20 -2.85 2.42
N THR A 91 -4.20 -2.11 1.94
CA THR A 91 -5.53 -2.14 2.54
C THR A 91 -6.62 -2.17 1.50
N TYR A 92 -7.72 -2.83 1.83
CA TYR A 92 -8.99 -2.67 1.15
C TYR A 92 -10.13 -2.71 2.18
N SER A 93 -11.25 -2.08 1.85
CA SER A 93 -12.51 -2.22 2.59
C SER A 93 -13.55 -2.86 1.68
N VAL A 94 -14.34 -3.77 2.24
CA VAL A 94 -15.46 -4.39 1.54
C VAL A 94 -16.74 -3.69 2.00
N CYS A 95 -17.34 -2.89 1.12
CA CYS A 95 -18.61 -2.21 1.37
C CYS A 95 -19.72 -2.84 0.52
N GLY A 96 -20.90 -3.02 1.11
CA GLY A 96 -22.06 -3.59 0.44
C GLY A 96 -23.37 -3.11 1.08
N PRO A 97 -24.53 -3.36 0.45
CA PRO A 97 -25.82 -2.86 0.93
C PRO A 97 -26.22 -3.37 2.32
N PHE A 98 -25.56 -4.41 2.83
CA PHE A 98 -25.80 -4.99 4.16
C PHE A 98 -24.58 -4.90 5.09
N THR A 99 -23.52 -4.18 4.71
CA THR A 99 -22.31 -4.09 5.55
C THR A 99 -22.55 -3.18 6.74
N THR A 100 -22.22 -3.66 7.93
CA THR A 100 -22.25 -2.88 9.16
C THR A 100 -21.04 -1.95 9.24
N THR A 101 -21.05 -1.00 10.19
CA THR A 101 -19.88 -0.16 10.47
C THR A 101 -18.64 -1.00 10.83
N GLU A 102 -18.82 -2.17 11.45
CA GLU A 102 -17.73 -3.10 11.78
C GLU A 102 -17.13 -3.78 10.54
N ASP A 103 -17.96 -4.07 9.52
CA ASP A 103 -17.49 -4.65 8.25
C ASP A 103 -16.68 -3.66 7.42
N SER A 104 -16.92 -2.35 7.60
CA SER A 104 -16.22 -1.26 6.89
C SER A 104 -14.79 -1.01 7.37
N VAL A 105 -14.38 -1.63 8.50
CA VAL A 105 -12.99 -1.56 8.98
C VAL A 105 -12.06 -2.00 7.84
N PRO A 106 -10.90 -1.36 7.64
CA PRO A 106 -9.95 -1.80 6.62
C PRO A 106 -9.41 -3.20 6.91
N VAL A 107 -9.34 -4.04 5.89
CA VAL A 107 -8.54 -5.28 5.92
C VAL A 107 -7.12 -4.91 5.54
N TRP A 108 -6.15 -5.32 6.34
CA TRP A 108 -4.74 -5.26 5.97
C TRP A 108 -4.33 -6.54 5.26
N TYR A 109 -3.52 -6.40 4.24
CA TYR A 109 -2.92 -7.55 3.57
C TYR A 109 -1.48 -7.31 3.18
N ILE A 110 -0.70 -8.38 3.20
CA ILE A 110 0.66 -8.46 2.67
C ILE A 110 0.63 -9.47 1.53
N MET A 111 1.18 -9.06 0.38
CA MET A 111 1.32 -9.95 -0.78
C MET A 111 2.39 -11.01 -0.50
N ASP A 112 2.39 -12.08 -1.27
CA ASP A 112 3.45 -13.08 -1.25
C ASP A 112 4.86 -12.53 -1.53
N GLU A 113 5.83 -13.43 -1.45
CA GLU A 113 7.25 -13.16 -1.65
C GLU A 113 7.53 -12.58 -3.04
N PHE A 114 6.71 -12.90 -4.06
CA PHE A 114 6.85 -12.32 -5.38
C PHE A 114 6.31 -10.89 -5.43
N GLY A 115 5.06 -10.69 -5.03
CA GLY A 115 4.39 -9.39 -5.08
C GLY A 115 5.07 -8.34 -4.21
N SER A 116 5.53 -8.75 -3.03
CA SER A 116 6.24 -7.86 -2.09
C SER A 116 7.58 -7.35 -2.63
N ARG A 117 8.12 -7.99 -3.68
CA ARG A 117 9.39 -7.59 -4.31
C ARG A 117 9.20 -6.72 -5.55
N ILE A 118 7.96 -6.46 -5.98
CA ILE A 118 7.65 -5.50 -7.04
C ILE A 118 7.83 -4.09 -6.49
N GLN A 119 8.78 -3.36 -7.08
CA GLN A 119 9.28 -2.12 -6.50
C GLN A 119 8.51 -0.88 -6.91
N HIS A 120 8.66 0.18 -6.12
CA HIS A 120 8.14 1.50 -6.47
C HIS A 120 8.88 2.11 -7.68
N CYS A 121 8.12 2.69 -8.61
CA CYS A 121 8.58 3.69 -9.57
C CYS A 121 7.54 4.81 -9.66
N SER A 122 7.96 6.06 -9.47
CA SER A 122 7.10 7.26 -9.47
C SER A 122 6.88 7.83 -10.87
N GLU A 123 7.87 7.74 -11.77
CA GLU A 123 7.83 8.37 -13.09
C GLU A 123 7.09 7.52 -14.14
N SER A 124 7.50 6.25 -14.30
CA SER A 124 6.99 5.39 -15.37
C SER A 124 6.88 3.92 -14.91
N PRO A 125 5.95 3.61 -13.97
CA PRO A 125 5.75 2.23 -13.53
C PRO A 125 5.40 1.32 -14.72
N SER A 126 5.96 0.11 -14.74
CA SER A 126 5.72 -0.87 -15.80
C SER A 126 4.41 -1.65 -15.61
N PHE A 127 4.00 -1.85 -14.35
CA PHE A 127 2.81 -2.60 -13.98
C PHE A 127 1.91 -1.80 -13.07
N ARG A 128 0.62 -2.16 -13.11
CA ARG A 128 -0.39 -1.78 -12.15
C ARG A 128 -0.77 -3.01 -11.33
N CYS A 129 -0.98 -2.83 -10.04
CA CYS A 129 -1.27 -3.91 -9.10
C CYS A 129 -2.43 -3.50 -8.19
N VAL A 130 -3.59 -4.14 -8.35
CA VAL A 130 -4.80 -3.75 -7.63
C VAL A 130 -5.38 -4.92 -6.84
N PRO A 131 -5.93 -4.70 -5.62
CA PRO A 131 -6.62 -5.75 -4.89
C PRO A 131 -7.89 -6.17 -5.64
N PHE A 132 -8.16 -7.47 -5.64
CA PHE A 132 -9.32 -8.08 -6.26
C PHE A 132 -9.91 -9.13 -5.31
N TYR A 133 -11.22 -9.04 -5.08
CA TYR A 133 -11.94 -9.99 -4.23
C TYR A 133 -12.83 -10.88 -5.08
N TYR A 134 -12.49 -12.15 -5.17
CA TYR A 134 -13.25 -13.12 -5.94
C TYR A 134 -14.41 -13.69 -5.11
N MET A 135 -15.60 -13.12 -5.29
CA MET A 135 -16.79 -13.43 -4.49
C MET A 135 -17.18 -14.92 -4.46
N ALA A 136 -17.00 -15.65 -5.56
CA ALA A 136 -17.44 -17.04 -5.66
C ALA A 136 -16.63 -17.98 -4.75
N GLN A 137 -15.33 -17.73 -4.59
CA GLN A 137 -14.46 -18.50 -3.70
C GLN A 137 -14.21 -17.80 -2.36
N ARG A 138 -14.61 -16.52 -2.22
CA ARG A 138 -14.38 -15.68 -1.05
C ARG A 138 -12.88 -15.51 -0.75
N GLU A 139 -12.10 -15.36 -1.80
CA GLU A 139 -10.65 -15.21 -1.73
C GLU A 139 -10.23 -13.85 -2.27
N SER A 140 -9.18 -13.28 -1.66
CA SER A 140 -8.59 -12.00 -2.07
C SER A 140 -7.21 -12.24 -2.69
N TYR A 141 -7.00 -11.64 -3.84
CA TYR A 141 -5.73 -11.64 -4.56
C TYR A 141 -5.40 -10.21 -4.98
N SER A 142 -4.19 -9.99 -5.46
CA SER A 142 -3.87 -8.79 -6.23
C SER A 142 -3.74 -9.16 -7.71
N VAL A 143 -4.33 -8.36 -8.58
CA VAL A 143 -4.22 -8.51 -10.03
C VAL A 143 -3.11 -7.59 -10.52
N LEU A 144 -2.11 -8.18 -11.17
CA LEU A 144 -0.95 -7.49 -11.74
C LEU A 144 -1.04 -7.53 -13.27
N TYR A 145 -0.88 -6.39 -13.91
CA TYR A 145 -0.89 -6.30 -15.37
C TYR A 145 -0.03 -5.13 -15.87
N PRO A 146 0.63 -5.26 -17.03
CA PRO A 146 1.47 -4.21 -17.59
C PRO A 146 0.62 -3.00 -18.01
N VAL A 147 1.16 -1.80 -17.82
CA VAL A 147 0.54 -0.52 -18.27
C VAL A 147 1.33 0.15 -19.39
N LYS A 148 2.48 -0.42 -19.74
CA LYS A 148 3.31 -0.08 -20.89
C LYS A 148 3.99 -1.35 -21.38
N ASP A 149 4.51 -1.34 -22.59
CA ASP A 149 5.30 -2.46 -23.08
C ASP A 149 6.57 -2.59 -22.24
N VAL A 150 6.95 -3.82 -21.93
CA VAL A 150 8.08 -4.14 -21.03
C VAL A 150 8.99 -5.13 -21.72
N ALA A 151 10.27 -4.78 -21.90
CA ALA A 151 11.20 -5.64 -22.61
C ALA A 151 11.68 -6.81 -21.73
N CYS A 152 12.21 -7.86 -22.37
CA CYS A 152 12.91 -8.93 -21.66
C CYS A 152 14.10 -8.36 -20.87
N GLY A 153 14.20 -8.71 -19.60
CA GLY A 153 15.23 -8.25 -18.67
C GLY A 153 14.88 -6.95 -17.94
N GLU A 154 13.80 -6.25 -18.29
CA GLU A 154 13.39 -5.05 -17.57
C GLU A 154 12.72 -5.36 -16.22
N GLU A 155 12.88 -4.43 -15.27
CA GLU A 155 12.34 -4.55 -13.93
C GLU A 155 10.83 -4.27 -13.90
N ALA A 156 10.09 -5.18 -13.28
CA ALA A 156 8.69 -4.97 -12.94
C ALA A 156 8.58 -4.02 -11.73
N THR A 157 8.05 -2.83 -12.00
CA THR A 157 7.79 -1.77 -11.04
C THR A 157 6.31 -1.36 -11.05
N ARG A 158 5.86 -0.77 -9.94
CA ARG A 158 4.50 -0.22 -9.74
C ARG A 158 4.54 1.11 -9.00
N ASN A 159 3.46 1.90 -9.06
CA ASN A 159 3.33 3.10 -8.23
C ASN A 159 2.76 2.71 -6.85
N PHE A 160 3.43 3.09 -5.75
CA PHE A 160 2.94 2.80 -4.39
C PHE A 160 1.95 3.86 -3.89
N ALA A 161 2.01 5.08 -4.42
CA ALA A 161 1.00 6.12 -4.21
C ALA A 161 -0.05 6.08 -5.34
N GLU A 162 -0.55 4.89 -5.65
CA GLU A 162 -1.63 4.73 -6.62
C GLU A 162 -2.97 4.99 -5.92
N GLY A 163 -3.58 6.15 -6.21
CA GLY A 163 -4.80 6.60 -5.58
C GLY A 163 -5.51 7.64 -6.46
N PRO A 164 -6.62 8.23 -5.99
CA PRO A 164 -7.26 9.32 -6.71
C PRO A 164 -6.25 10.46 -6.96
N PRO A 165 -6.39 11.21 -8.07
CA PRO A 165 -5.54 12.36 -8.33
C PRO A 165 -5.50 13.28 -7.10
N CYS A 166 -4.30 13.55 -6.60
CA CYS A 166 -4.04 14.48 -5.52
C CYS A 166 -3.05 15.54 -5.99
N ASP A 167 -2.98 16.64 -5.24
CA ASP A 167 -2.02 17.70 -5.52
C ASP A 167 -0.56 17.22 -5.33
N PRO A 168 0.42 17.91 -5.93
CA PRO A 168 1.81 17.49 -5.87
C PRO A 168 2.39 17.37 -4.45
N LEU A 169 1.94 18.20 -3.51
CA LEU A 169 2.42 18.18 -2.12
C LEU A 169 1.89 16.94 -1.40
N THR A 170 0.60 16.64 -1.54
CA THR A 170 0.01 15.40 -1.01
C THR A 170 0.70 14.17 -1.59
N ARG A 171 0.97 14.16 -2.90
CA ARG A 171 1.72 13.06 -3.54
C ARG A 171 3.13 12.91 -2.94
N ALA A 172 3.86 14.00 -2.77
CA ALA A 172 5.20 13.98 -2.18
C ALA A 172 5.17 13.44 -0.74
N ALA A 173 4.20 13.88 0.08
CA ALA A 173 4.02 13.40 1.43
C ALA A 173 3.69 11.90 1.50
N LEU A 174 2.83 11.40 0.61
CA LEU A 174 2.50 9.98 0.50
C LEU A 174 3.71 9.12 0.09
N LEU A 175 4.60 9.66 -0.74
CA LEU A 175 5.78 8.96 -1.24
C LEU A 175 6.99 9.06 -0.31
N LEU A 176 6.97 9.96 0.69
CA LEU A 176 8.05 10.17 1.65
C LEU A 176 8.70 8.89 2.20
N PRO A 177 7.97 7.80 2.50
CA PRO A 177 8.58 6.58 3.00
C PRO A 177 9.46 5.82 1.99
N TRP A 178 9.32 6.11 0.69
CA TRP A 178 10.04 5.46 -0.41
C TRP A 178 10.90 6.42 -1.24
N GLU A 179 10.52 7.69 -1.29
CA GLU A 179 11.23 8.79 -1.95
C GLU A 179 11.40 9.93 -0.94
N PRO A 180 12.48 9.93 -0.13
CA PRO A 180 12.70 10.98 0.85
C PRO A 180 12.76 12.35 0.19
N CYS A 181 12.00 13.30 0.73
CA CYS A 181 12.03 14.70 0.32
C CYS A 181 11.95 15.60 1.56
N ASP A 182 12.49 16.80 1.45
CA ASP A 182 12.38 17.79 2.52
C ASP A 182 11.02 18.46 2.47
N LEU A 183 10.21 18.23 3.50
CA LEU A 183 8.91 18.87 3.71
C LEU A 183 8.89 19.70 5.00
N THR A 184 10.05 19.99 5.61
CA THR A 184 10.13 20.75 6.88
C THR A 184 9.61 22.18 6.77
N HIS A 185 9.61 22.73 5.56
CA HIS A 185 9.09 24.05 5.22
C HIS A 185 7.55 24.08 5.11
N VAL A 186 6.88 22.92 5.10
CA VAL A 186 5.43 22.80 4.96
C VAL A 186 4.80 22.95 6.33
N ASP A 187 3.89 23.91 6.47
CA ASP A 187 3.11 24.08 7.70
C ASP A 187 2.18 22.88 7.90
N CYS A 188 2.37 22.15 8.98
CA CYS A 188 1.57 21.00 9.36
C CYS A 188 0.47 21.35 10.38
N ASN A 189 0.32 22.63 10.74
CA ASN A 189 -0.74 23.07 11.63
C ASN A 189 -2.11 22.96 10.95
N GLN A 190 -3.04 22.28 11.63
CA GLN A 190 -4.42 22.22 11.17
C GLN A 190 -5.09 23.58 11.38
N ALA A 191 -5.34 24.31 10.30
CA ALA A 191 -6.17 25.51 10.32
C ALA A 191 -7.66 25.17 10.26
N GLU A 192 -8.51 26.03 10.83
CA GLU A 192 -9.95 25.90 10.71
C GLU A 192 -10.36 26.02 9.23
N PRO A 193 -11.13 25.05 8.67
CA PRO A 193 -11.61 25.14 7.31
C PRO A 193 -12.49 26.38 7.10
N SER A 194 -12.50 26.93 5.88
CA SER A 194 -13.37 28.06 5.57
C SER A 194 -14.86 27.71 5.69
N GLU A 195 -15.70 28.71 5.95
CA GLU A 195 -17.16 28.50 5.89
C GLU A 195 -17.61 27.96 4.53
N GLU A 196 -16.95 28.35 3.44
CA GLU A 196 -17.22 27.86 2.10
C GLU A 196 -16.97 26.36 1.98
N PHE A 197 -15.86 25.85 2.54
CA PHE A 197 -15.59 24.42 2.63
C PHE A 197 -16.71 23.69 3.40
N LEU A 198 -17.13 24.23 4.54
CA LEU A 198 -18.21 23.65 5.36
C LEU A 198 -19.58 23.68 4.68
N ARG A 199 -19.85 24.69 3.84
CA ARG A 199 -21.09 24.85 3.08
C ARG A 199 -21.10 24.08 1.77
N SER A 200 -19.95 23.77 1.17
CA SER A 200 -19.84 23.12 -0.14
C SER A 200 -20.55 21.76 -0.25
N GLY A 201 -20.68 21.03 0.87
CA GLY A 201 -21.41 19.76 0.98
C GLY A 201 -22.85 19.89 1.46
N ARG A 202 -23.36 21.11 1.71
CA ARG A 202 -24.69 21.37 2.24
C ARG A 202 -25.51 22.13 1.20
N LYS A 203 -26.75 21.70 0.96
CA LYS A 203 -27.74 22.57 0.32
C LYS A 203 -28.22 23.56 1.36
N GLU A 204 -28.16 24.86 1.08
CA GLU A 204 -28.83 25.86 1.91
C GLU A 204 -30.33 25.59 1.83
N GLU A 205 -30.90 25.09 2.92
CA GLU A 205 -32.34 24.92 3.04
C GLU A 205 -32.98 26.31 3.20
N SER A 206 -33.90 26.65 2.30
CA SER A 206 -34.74 27.82 2.46
C SER A 206 -35.92 27.50 3.38
N LEU A 207 -36.40 28.52 4.10
CA LEU A 207 -37.69 28.40 4.80
C LEU A 207 -38.81 28.06 3.79
N PRO A 208 -39.84 27.31 4.22
CA PRO A 208 -41.02 27.08 3.38
C PRO A 208 -41.61 28.40 2.93
N ASP A 209 -42.01 28.48 1.66
CA ASP A 209 -42.72 29.64 1.15
C ASP A 209 -44.07 29.76 1.86
N THR A 210 -44.24 30.82 2.65
CA THR A 210 -45.47 31.09 3.40
C THR A 210 -46.51 31.83 2.57
N SER A 211 -46.25 32.11 1.29
CA SER A 211 -47.22 32.74 0.38
C SER A 211 -48.15 31.69 -0.24
N VAL A 212 -49.11 31.23 0.57
CA VAL A 212 -50.32 30.51 0.11
C VAL A 212 -51.55 31.21 0.67
#